data_AF-A0A0V0YZY2-F1
#
_entry.id   AF-A0A0V0YZY2-F1
#
_cell.length_a   1.000
_cell.length_b   1.000
_cell.length_c   1.000
_cell.angle_alpha   90.00
_cell.angle_beta   90.00
_cell.angle_gamma   90.00
#
_symmetry.space_group_name_H-M   'P 1'
#
loop_
_entity.id
_entity.type
_entity.pdbx_description
1 polymer ?
#
loop_
_entity_poly.entity_id
_entity_poly.type
_entity_poly.pdbx_seq_one_letter_code
_entity_poly.pdbx_strand_id
1 'polypeptide(L)'
;MLMATAFLPLHEIPEAVDLLGRDVTGSVAALFEYFRQESMTPNRMPLWNVYLVQIRTNNHLEGWHFRMNRQAGKRHLSFYELLRLLIDEQGSTETLIEQ
;
A
#
# COMPACT_ATOMS: atom_id res chain seq x y z
N MET A 1 -14.90 4.73 -1.23
CA MET A 1 -15.14 4.93 -2.68
C MET A 1 -13.95 5.57 -3.38
N LEU A 2 -13.28 6.58 -2.81
CA LEU A 2 -12.06 7.17 -3.42
C LEU A 2 -10.99 6.13 -3.80
N MET A 3 -10.70 5.13 -2.96
CA MET A 3 -9.73 4.07 -3.30
C MET A 3 -10.08 3.25 -4.55
N ALA A 4 -11.36 3.23 -4.97
CA ALA A 4 -11.76 2.52 -6.18
C ALA A 4 -11.26 3.24 -7.46
N THR A 5 -10.96 4.54 -7.39
CA THR A 5 -10.43 5.30 -8.54
C THR A 5 -9.02 4.87 -8.91
N ALA A 6 -8.31 4.15 -8.03
CA ALA A 6 -7.02 3.54 -8.34
C ALA A 6 -7.12 2.51 -9.47
N PHE A 7 -8.31 1.97 -9.73
CA PHE A 7 -8.55 0.98 -10.77
C PHE A 7 -9.16 1.57 -12.05
N LEU A 8 -9.22 2.90 -12.18
CA LEU A 8 -9.70 3.57 -13.38
C LEU A 8 -8.53 4.02 -14.27
N PRO A 9 -8.75 4.16 -15.59
CA PRO A 9 -7.83 4.89 -16.46
C PRO A 9 -7.48 6.25 -15.85
N LEU A 10 -6.19 6.64 -15.87
CA LEU A 10 -5.70 7.88 -15.27
C LEU A 10 -6.50 9.13 -15.70
N HIS A 11 -6.96 9.17 -16.94
CA HIS A 11 -7.72 10.30 -17.48
C HIS A 11 -9.19 10.36 -17.00
N GLU A 12 -9.74 9.26 -16.49
CA GLU A 12 -11.11 9.17 -15.95
C GLU A 12 -11.17 9.50 -14.45
N ILE A 13 -10.02 9.48 -13.75
CA ILE A 13 -9.94 9.74 -12.31
C ILE A 13 -10.53 11.10 -11.92
N PRO A 14 -10.25 12.22 -12.61
CA PRO A 14 -10.85 13.53 -12.27
C PRO A 14 -12.37 13.50 -12.24
N GLU A 15 -12.98 13.01 -13.32
CA GLU A 15 -14.44 12.96 -13.45
C GLU A 15 -15.07 12.01 -12.42
N ALA A 16 -14.45 10.85 -12.16
CA ALA A 16 -14.93 9.92 -11.16
C ALA A 16 -14.87 10.50 -9.73
N VAL A 17 -13.81 11.23 -9.39
CA VAL A 17 -13.69 11.88 -8.07
C VAL A 17 -14.71 13.00 -7.92
N ASP A 18 -14.94 13.79 -8.97
CA ASP A 18 -15.96 14.86 -8.96
C ASP A 18 -17.37 14.28 -8.80
N LEU A 19 -17.68 13.19 -9.52
CA LEU A 19 -18.96 12.50 -9.39
C LEU A 19 -19.18 11.96 -7.96
N LEU A 20 -18.15 11.36 -7.37
CA LEU A 20 -18.20 10.82 -6.00
C LEU A 20 -18.29 11.92 -4.94
N GLY A 21 -17.79 13.12 -5.23
CA GLY A 21 -17.74 14.26 -4.31
C GLY A 21 -18.92 15.23 -4.42
N ARG A 22 -19.75 15.13 -5.46
CA ARG A 22 -20.79 16.09 -5.87
C ARG A 22 -21.69 16.60 -4.73
N ASP A 23 -22.22 15.70 -3.91
CA ASP A 23 -23.20 16.03 -2.86
C ASP A 23 -22.65 15.79 -1.45
N VAL A 24 -21.32 15.72 -1.32
CA VAL A 24 -20.62 15.47 -0.06
C VAL A 24 -20.45 16.79 0.70
N THR A 25 -20.74 16.78 2.00
CA THR A 25 -20.62 17.96 2.87
C THR A 25 -19.80 17.67 4.13
N GLY A 26 -19.42 18.73 4.86
CA GLY A 26 -18.71 18.62 6.13
C GLY A 26 -17.31 18.00 6.03
N SER A 27 -16.94 17.19 7.01
CA SER A 27 -15.61 16.56 7.10
C SER A 27 -15.29 15.65 5.91
N VAL A 28 -16.30 15.05 5.28
CA VAL A 28 -16.10 14.20 4.12
C VAL A 28 -15.73 15.06 2.90
N ALA A 29 -16.29 16.26 2.75
CA ALA A 29 -15.89 17.17 1.66
C ALA A 29 -14.42 17.61 1.80
N ALA A 30 -13.97 17.83 3.04
CA ALA A 30 -12.56 18.13 3.33
C ALA A 30 -11.62 16.97 2.94
N LEU A 31 -12.06 15.71 3.07
CA LEU A 31 -11.29 14.55 2.60
C LEU A 31 -11.14 14.54 1.07
N PHE A 32 -12.19 14.87 0.33
CA PHE A 32 -12.11 14.97 -1.14
C PHE A 32 -11.17 16.09 -1.58
N GLU A 33 -11.21 17.23 -0.89
CA GLU A 33 -10.28 18.34 -1.15
C GLU A 33 -8.82 17.93 -0.89
N TYR A 34 -8.56 17.31 0.26
CA TYR A 34 -7.23 16.78 0.58
C TYR A 34 -6.74 15.78 -0.47
N PHE A 35 -7.60 14.85 -0.89
CA PHE A 35 -7.26 13.86 -1.91
C PHE A 35 -6.92 14.52 -3.25
N ARG A 36 -7.69 15.53 -3.67
CA ARG A 36 -7.40 16.31 -4.90
C ARG A 36 -6.03 16.99 -4.81
N GLN A 37 -5.71 17.63 -3.69
CA GLN A 37 -4.45 18.35 -3.52
C GLN A 37 -3.23 17.42 -3.44
N GLU A 38 -3.33 16.35 -2.65
CA GLU A 38 -2.16 15.52 -2.35
C GLU A 38 -1.95 14.38 -3.35
N SER A 39 -3.02 13.87 -3.96
CA SER A 39 -2.97 12.62 -4.74
C SER A 39 -3.23 12.83 -6.23
N MET A 40 -3.93 13.90 -6.64
CA MET A 40 -4.36 14.10 -8.04
C MET A 40 -3.48 15.07 -8.84
N THR A 41 -2.24 15.29 -8.42
CA THR A 41 -1.28 16.04 -9.24
C THR A 41 -0.69 15.15 -10.33
N PRO A 42 -0.29 15.70 -11.51
CA PRO A 42 0.22 14.89 -12.63
C PRO A 42 1.37 13.94 -12.26
N ASN A 43 2.23 14.35 -11.32
CA ASN A 43 3.38 13.57 -10.88
C ASN A 43 3.05 12.52 -9.81
N ARG A 44 1.92 12.65 -9.11
CA ARG A 44 1.55 11.75 -8.01
C ARG A 44 0.44 10.78 -8.38
N MET A 45 -0.45 11.16 -9.29
CA MET A 45 -1.57 10.34 -9.75
C MET A 45 -1.12 8.94 -10.25
N PRO A 46 -0.03 8.81 -11.02
CA PRO A 46 0.46 7.50 -11.46
C PRO A 46 1.07 6.63 -10.35
N LEU A 47 1.41 7.21 -9.17
CA LEU A 47 2.11 6.47 -8.11
C LEU A 47 1.19 5.51 -7.34
N TRP A 48 -0.10 5.83 -7.27
CA TRP A 48 -1.11 5.04 -6.56
C TRP A 48 -2.15 4.44 -7.50
N ASN A 49 -2.15 4.83 -8.78
CA ASN A 49 -2.99 4.19 -9.79
C ASN A 49 -2.45 2.80 -10.13
N VAL A 50 -3.38 1.84 -10.19
CA VAL A 50 -3.10 0.43 -10.40
C VAL A 50 -3.87 -0.14 -11.60
N TYR A 51 -4.47 0.74 -12.41
CA TYR A 51 -5.16 0.36 -13.62
C TYR A 51 -4.19 -0.31 -14.60
N LEU A 52 -4.53 -1.50 -15.07
CA LEU A 52 -3.70 -2.38 -15.92
C LEU A 52 -2.35 -2.80 -15.30
N VAL A 53 -2.10 -2.46 -14.03
CA VAL A 53 -0.99 -3.06 -13.29
C VAL A 53 -1.42 -4.47 -12.92
N GLN A 54 -0.61 -5.47 -13.30
CA GLN A 54 -0.77 -6.83 -12.81
C GLN A 54 -0.41 -6.87 -11.33
N ILE A 55 -1.29 -6.35 -10.47
CA ILE A 55 -1.24 -6.60 -9.04
C ILE A 55 -1.66 -8.05 -8.88
N ARG A 56 -0.67 -8.94 -8.85
CA ARG A 56 -0.88 -10.24 -8.23
C ARG A 56 -1.40 -9.95 -6.82
N THR A 57 -2.49 -10.60 -6.43
CA THR A 57 -3.05 -10.56 -5.07
C THR A 57 -2.09 -11.05 -3.99
N ASN A 58 -0.83 -11.35 -4.34
CA ASN A 58 0.28 -11.55 -3.43
C ASN A 58 1.25 -10.38 -3.66
N ASN A 59 1.07 -9.30 -2.91
CA ASN A 59 2.07 -8.23 -2.84
C ASN A 59 3.38 -8.82 -2.29
N HIS A 60 4.55 -8.39 -2.76
CA HIS A 60 5.84 -8.79 -2.16
C HIS A 60 5.87 -8.59 -0.65
N LEU A 61 5.18 -7.54 -0.15
CA LEU A 61 4.98 -7.33 1.28
C LEU A 61 4.18 -8.46 1.94
N GLU A 62 3.11 -8.92 1.32
CA GLU A 62 2.28 -10.03 1.84
C GLU A 62 3.06 -11.34 1.83
N GLY A 63 3.79 -11.63 0.75
CA GLY A 63 4.70 -12.77 0.68
C GLY A 63 5.83 -12.70 1.73
N TRP A 64 6.35 -11.51 2.00
CA TRP A 64 7.35 -11.28 3.04
C TRP A 64 6.76 -11.50 4.44
N HIS A 65 5.61 -10.91 4.74
CA HIS A 65 4.88 -11.14 6.01
C HIS A 65 4.55 -12.62 6.21
N PHE A 66 4.08 -13.31 5.17
CA PHE A 66 3.78 -14.73 5.22
C PHE A 66 5.02 -15.57 5.55
N ARG A 67 6.17 -15.25 4.93
CA ARG A 67 7.45 -15.90 5.24
C ARG A 67 7.84 -15.69 6.70
N MET A 68 7.81 -14.45 7.19
CA MET A 68 8.21 -14.12 8.57
C MET A 68 7.31 -14.81 9.60
N ASN A 69 5.99 -14.78 9.38
CA ASN A 69 5.01 -15.47 10.21
C ASN A 69 5.26 -16.99 10.25
N ARG A 70 5.58 -17.59 9.09
CA ARG A 70 5.93 -19.00 8.99
C ARG A 70 7.24 -19.33 9.73
N GLN A 71 8.27 -18.50 9.59
CA GLN A 71 9.56 -18.67 10.28
C GLN A 71 9.41 -18.58 11.80
N ALA A 72 8.53 -17.70 12.27
CA ALA A 72 8.20 -17.56 13.69
C ALA A 72 7.23 -18.65 14.21
N GLY A 73 6.62 -19.44 13.33
CA GLY A 73 5.57 -20.39 13.68
C GLY A 73 4.28 -19.73 14.20
N LYS A 74 4.02 -18.46 13.86
CA LYS A 74 2.88 -17.69 14.37
C LYS A 74 2.07 -17.08 13.23
N ARG A 75 0.75 -17.02 13.38
CA ARG A 75 -0.13 -16.33 12.42
C ARG A 75 -0.01 -14.80 12.48
N HIS A 76 0.34 -14.27 13.65
CA HIS A 76 0.52 -12.84 13.89
C HIS A 76 1.72 -12.64 14.81
N LEU A 77 2.59 -11.70 14.46
CA LEU A 77 3.75 -11.29 15.25
C LEU A 77 3.49 -9.93 15.87
N SER A 78 3.85 -9.78 17.14
CA SER A 78 4.01 -8.45 17.73
C SER A 78 5.24 -7.76 17.12
N PHE A 79 5.28 -6.43 17.25
CA PHE A 79 6.39 -5.63 16.73
C PHE A 79 7.76 -6.08 17.26
N TYR A 80 7.87 -6.38 18.56
CA TYR A 80 9.13 -6.82 19.17
C TYR A 80 9.56 -8.22 18.71
N GLU A 81 8.62 -9.11 18.44
CA GLU A 81 8.93 -10.43 17.88
C GLU A 81 9.43 -10.32 16.44
N LEU A 82 8.79 -9.45 15.64
CA LEU A 82 9.26 -9.16 14.29
C LEU A 82 10.66 -8.56 14.29
N LEU A 83 10.92 -7.59 15.17
CA LEU A 83 12.24 -6.95 15.30
C LEU A 83 13.33 -7.97 15.67
N ARG A 84 13.03 -8.89 16.59
CA ARG A 84 13.97 -9.95 16.99
C ARG A 84 14.33 -10.85 15.79
N LEU A 85 13.32 -11.31 15.06
CA LEU A 85 13.50 -12.15 13.88
C LEU A 85 14.33 -11.46 12.80
N LEU A 86 14.13 -10.15 12.60
CA LEU A 86 14.91 -9.36 11.65
C LEU A 86 16.40 -9.31 12.02
N ILE A 87 16.70 -9.13 13.31
CA ILE A 87 18.08 -9.11 13.81
C ILE A 87 18.73 -10.49 13.62
N ASP A 88 18.01 -11.56 13.95
CA ASP A 88 18.52 -12.93 13.80
C ASP A 88 18.77 -13.30 12.33
N GLU A 89 17.85 -12.93 11.42
CA GLU A 89 17.99 -13.13 9.97
C GLU A 89 19.19 -12.37 9.40
N GLN A 90 19.40 -11.13 9.86
CA GLN A 90 20.55 -10.32 9.45
C GLN A 90 21.86 -10.99 9.89
N GLY A 91 21.98 -11.41 11.15
CA GLY A 91 23.18 -12.08 11.66
C GLY A 91 23.47 -13.41 10.95
N SER A 92 22.43 -14.18 10.59
CA SER A 92 22.58 -15.40 9.79
C SER A 92 23.07 -15.10 8.38
N THR A 93 22.66 -13.99 7.78
CA THR A 93 23.09 -13.60 6.43
C THR A 93 24.53 -13.13 6.43
N GLU A 94 24.92 -12.33 7.42
CA GLU A 94 26.30 -11.86 7.60
C GLU A 94 27.27 -13.04 7.77
N THR A 95 26.92 -14.01 8.62
CA THR A 95 27.74 -15.22 8.82
C THR A 95 27.85 -16.13 7.59
N LEU A 96 26.84 -16.14 6.69
CA LEU A 96 26.92 -16.87 5.42
C LEU A 96 27.80 -16.17 4.38
N ILE A 97 27.89 -14.84 4.42
CA ILE A 97 28.73 -14.05 3.51
C ILE A 97 30.22 -14.16 3.89
N GLU A 98 30.51 -14.35 5.18
CA GLU A 98 31.87 -14.46 5.72
C GLU A 98 32.48 -15.88 5.61
N GLN A 99 31.72 -16.88 5.13
CA GLN A 99 32.18 -18.25 4.85
C GLN A 99 32.61 -18.45 3.39
#